data_AF-A0A0V0ZD40-F1
#
_entry.id   AF-A0A0V0ZD40-F1
#
_cell.length_a   1.000
_cell.length_b   1.000
_cell.length_c   1.000
_cell.angle_alpha   90.00
_cell.angle_beta   90.00
_cell.angle_gamma   90.00
#
_symmetry.space_group_name_H-M   'P 1'
#
loop_
_entity.id
_entity.type
_entity.pdbx_description
1 polymer ?
#
loop_
_entity_poly.entity_id
_entity_poly.type
_entity_poly.pdbx_seq_one_letter_code
_entity_poly.pdbx_strand_id
1 'polypeptide(L)'
;MKFCDKNIWIVNPFQSDVVATGISTKADEELIDLSEDYSFKMSFDRKKLIQFWLSVENTYPTLSTAALKVLLPFTTSYNYPTTCV
;
A
#
# COMPACT_ATOMS: atom_id res chain seq x y z
N MET A 1 14.95 6.08 -7.19
CA MET A 1 13.90 6.31 -6.17
C MET A 1 14.51 6.00 -4.81
N LYS A 2 14.66 7.00 -3.93
CA LYS A 2 15.07 6.77 -2.54
C LYS A 2 13.79 6.43 -1.75
N PHE A 3 13.67 5.21 -1.25
CA PHE A 3 12.65 4.88 -0.26
C PHE A 3 13.09 5.53 1.05
N CYS A 4 12.40 6.60 1.48
CA CYS A 4 12.60 7.14 2.81
C CYS A 4 12.19 6.09 3.86
N ASP A 5 12.82 6.08 5.03
CA ASP A 5 12.61 5.09 6.10
C ASP A 5 11.12 4.92 6.51
N LYS A 6 10.28 5.90 6.20
CA LYS A 6 8.83 5.91 6.42
C LYS A 6 8.04 4.93 5.54
N ASN A 7 8.63 4.40 4.47
CA ASN A 7 7.98 3.51 3.50
C ASN A 7 8.42 2.04 3.63
N ILE A 8 9.11 1.66 4.70
CA ILE A 8 9.56 0.28 4.92
C ILE A 8 8.39 -0.69 4.93
N TRP A 9 7.24 -0.28 5.48
CA TRP A 9 6.00 -1.08 5.48
C TRP A 9 5.49 -1.44 4.07
N ILE A 10 5.84 -0.66 3.05
CA ILE A 10 5.47 -0.97 1.65
C ILE A 10 6.32 -2.13 1.13
N VAL A 11 7.59 -2.19 1.52
CA VAL A 11 8.57 -3.18 1.05
C VAL A 11 8.54 -4.43 1.91
N ASN A 12 8.25 -4.30 3.21
CA ASN A 12 8.15 -5.40 4.15
C ASN A 12 6.99 -5.16 5.15
N PRO A 13 5.74 -5.44 4.76
CA PRO A 13 4.57 -5.20 5.61
C PRO A 13 4.47 -6.14 6.81
N PHE A 14 5.29 -7.20 6.87
CA PHE A 14 5.29 -8.19 7.96
C PHE A 14 6.39 -7.95 8.99
N GLN A 15 7.13 -6.84 8.86
CA GLN A 15 8.17 -6.49 9.83
C GLN A 15 7.53 -5.84 11.06
N SER A 16 7.90 -6.27 12.26
CA SER A 16 7.28 -5.78 13.52
C SER A 16 7.68 -4.36 13.93
N ASP A 17 8.69 -3.78 13.27
CA ASP A 17 9.34 -2.51 13.64
C ASP A 17 8.82 -1.31 12.86
N VAL A 18 7.56 -1.34 12.41
CA VAL A 18 6.97 -0.21 11.68
C VAL A 18 6.61 0.90 12.65
N VAL A 19 7.60 1.72 13.01
CA VAL A 19 7.39 2.91 13.83
C VAL A 19 7.06 4.10 12.92
N ALA A 20 5.81 4.56 12.98
CA ALA A 20 5.27 5.75 12.28
C ALA A 20 5.40 5.71 10.74
N THR A 21 4.48 4.99 10.10
CA THR A 21 4.23 4.91 8.65
C THR A 21 3.88 6.25 7.99
N GLY A 22 3.27 7.17 8.75
CA GLY A 22 2.72 8.42 8.22
C GLY A 22 1.48 8.22 7.35
N ILE A 23 0.81 7.06 7.44
CA ILE A 23 -0.46 6.79 6.76
C ILE A 23 -1.65 7.16 7.67
N SER A 24 -2.87 7.00 7.17
CA SER A 24 -4.09 7.22 7.95
C SER A 24 -4.21 6.19 9.07
N THR A 25 -4.85 6.55 10.19
CA THR A 25 -5.12 5.63 11.32
C THR A 25 -5.78 4.33 10.87
N LYS A 26 -6.75 4.41 9.96
CA LYS A 26 -7.41 3.23 9.39
C LYS A 26 -6.43 2.33 8.61
N ALA A 27 -5.48 2.92 7.89
CA ALA A 27 -4.50 2.15 7.14
C ALA A 27 -3.45 1.51 8.08
N ASP A 28 -3.13 2.15 9.22
CA ASP A 28 -2.30 1.52 10.26
C ASP A 28 -3.01 0.32 10.91
N GLU A 29 -4.31 0.43 11.20
CA GLU A 29 -5.12 -0.70 11.70
C GLU A 29 -5.11 -1.87 10.70
N GLU A 30 -5.39 -1.59 9.42
CA GLU A 30 -5.34 -2.60 8.35
C GLU A 30 -3.94 -3.21 8.18
N LEU A 31 -2.87 -2.44 8.43
CA LEU A 31 -1.49 -2.95 8.38
C LEU A 31 -1.19 -3.91 9.51
N ILE A 32 -1.68 -3.64 10.72
CA ILE A 32 -1.55 -4.53 11.88
C ILE A 32 -2.23 -5.86 11.55
N ASP A 33 -3.49 -5.83 11.10
CA ASP A 33 -4.23 -7.04 10.73
C ASP A 33 -3.52 -7.83 9.60
N LEU A 34 -3.05 -7.14 8.56
CA LEU A 34 -2.31 -7.76 7.45
C LEU A 34 -1.01 -8.41 7.95
N SER A 35 -0.30 -7.79 8.89
CA SER A 35 0.97 -8.30 9.41
C SER A 35 0.81 -9.63 10.16
N GLU A 36 -0.37 -9.87 10.72
CA GLU A 36 -0.75 -11.11 11.41
C GLU A 36 -1.32 -12.18 10.45
N ASP A 37 -1.66 -11.82 9.20
CA ASP A 37 -2.20 -12.75 8.22
C ASP A 37 -1.09 -13.59 7.55
N TYR A 38 -0.99 -14.83 7.99
CA TYR A 38 -0.07 -15.84 7.46
C TYR A 38 -0.31 -16.19 5.99
N SER A 39 -1.54 -16.09 5.49
CA SER A 39 -1.89 -16.39 4.09
C SER A 39 -1.25 -15.36 3.17
N PHE A 40 -1.37 -14.08 3.53
CA PHE A 40 -0.71 -13.01 2.79
C PHE A 40 0.81 -13.13 2.89
N LYS A 41 1.34 -13.45 4.07
CA LYS A 41 2.79 -13.68 4.27
C LYS A 41 3.35 -14.78 3.38
N MET A 42 2.67 -15.92 3.28
CA MET A 42 3.07 -17.02 2.39
C MET A 42 3.00 -16.65 0.91
N SER A 43 2.07 -15.76 0.55
CA SER A 43 1.90 -15.31 -0.84
C SER A 43 2.89 -14.21 -1.24
N PHE A 44 3.43 -13.48 -0.27
CA PHE A 44 4.29 -12.31 -0.47
C PHE A 44 5.55 -12.67 -1.26
N ASP A 45 6.29 -13.71 -0.82
CA ASP A 45 7.53 -14.15 -1.47
C ASP A 45 7.32 -14.67 -2.91
N ARG A 46 6.08 -15.03 -3.25
CA ARG A 46 5.71 -15.56 -4.57
C ARG A 46 5.23 -14.49 -5.53
N LYS A 47 4.98 -13.26 -5.06
CA LYS A 47 4.41 -12.17 -5.85
C LYS A 47 5.39 -11.02 -5.98
N LYS A 48 5.31 -10.29 -7.09
CA LYS A 48 5.96 -8.98 -7.19
C LYS A 48 5.26 -8.00 -6.26
N LEU A 49 5.98 -7.01 -5.73
CA LEU A 49 5.46 -6.06 -4.75
C LEU A 49 4.13 -5.41 -5.18
N ILE A 50 4.05 -4.88 -6.39
CA ILE A 50 2.82 -4.28 -6.94
C ILE A 50 1.68 -5.32 -7.02
N GLN A 51 1.97 -6.55 -7.45
CA GLN A 51 0.97 -7.61 -7.56
C GLN A 51 0.47 -8.08 -6.19
N PHE A 52 1.35 -8.08 -5.19
CA PHE A 52 0.96 -8.33 -3.80
C PHE A 52 -0.02 -7.26 -3.32
N TRP A 53 0.33 -5.98 -3.45
CA TRP A 53 -0.53 -4.88 -3.02
C TRP A 53 -1.87 -4.84 -3.76
N LEU A 54 -1.90 -5.14 -5.06
CA LEU A 54 -3.15 -5.32 -5.81
C LEU A 54 -4.02 -6.44 -5.25
N SER A 55 -3.42 -7.56 -4.79
CA SER A 55 -4.20 -8.64 -4.18
C SER A 55 -4.70 -8.33 -2.77
N VAL A 56 -4.02 -7.43 -2.06
CA VAL A 56 -4.39 -6.93 -0.73
C VAL A 56 -5.56 -5.94 -0.82
N GLU A 57 -5.75 -5.27 -1.96
CA GLU A 57 -6.79 -4.26 -2.18
C GLU A 57 -8.21 -4.74 -1.84
N ASN A 58 -8.53 -6.00 -2.12
CA ASN A 58 -9.85 -6.54 -1.85
C ASN A 58 -10.15 -6.73 -0.36
N THR A 59 -9.11 -6.92 0.47
CA THR A 59 -9.25 -7.17 1.91
C THR A 59 -8.94 -5.93 2.74
N TYR A 60 -7.91 -5.19 2.34
CA TYR A 60 -7.38 -4.01 3.02
C TYR A 60 -7.25 -2.85 2.01
N PRO A 61 -8.39 -2.30 1.55
CA PRO A 61 -8.41 -1.33 0.45
C PRO A 61 -7.72 -0.01 0.82
N THR A 62 -7.80 0.42 2.09
CA THR A 62 -7.23 1.70 2.54
C THR A 62 -5.71 1.64 2.52
N LEU A 63 -5.16 0.55 3.06
CA LEU A 63 -3.74 0.26 3.10
C LEU A 63 -3.16 0.03 1.70
N SER A 64 -3.80 -0.84 0.90
CA SER A 64 -3.34 -1.13 -0.46
C SER A 64 -3.32 0.12 -1.32
N THR A 65 -4.36 0.96 -1.26
CA THR A 65 -4.39 2.23 -1.99
C THR A 65 -3.23 3.14 -1.59
N ALA A 66 -2.88 3.21 -0.31
CA ALA A 66 -1.74 3.99 0.16
C ALA A 66 -0.42 3.45 -0.39
N ALA A 67 -0.22 2.13 -0.38
CA ALA A 67 0.99 1.49 -0.93
C ALA A 67 1.10 1.71 -2.45
N LEU A 68 -0.01 1.49 -3.18
CA LEU A 68 -0.06 1.63 -4.62
C LEU A 68 0.16 3.09 -5.07
N LYS A 69 -0.31 4.10 -4.32
CA LYS A 69 0.00 5.51 -4.61
C LYS A 69 1.50 5.83 -4.58
N VAL A 70 2.25 5.14 -3.72
CA VAL A 70 3.72 5.32 -3.61
C VAL A 70 4.44 4.49 -4.69
N LEU A 71 3.99 3.24 -4.92
CA LEU A 71 4.62 2.32 -5.88
C LEU A 71 4.34 2.67 -7.33
N LEU A 72 3.12 3.15 -7.58
CA LEU A 72 2.63 3.60 -8.86
C LEU A 72 2.32 5.08 -8.69
N PRO A 73 3.32 5.97 -8.86
CA PRO A 73 3.05 7.39 -9.03
C PRO A 73 2.33 7.53 -10.38
N PHE A 74 1.04 7.19 -10.43
CA PHE A 74 0.22 7.48 -11.57
C PHE A 74 0.16 8.99 -11.68
N THR A 75 0.63 9.48 -12.82
CA THR A 75 0.35 10.83 -13.26
C THR A 75 -1.17 10.96 -13.21
N THR A 76 -1.68 11.80 -12.32
CA THR A 76 -3.06 12.27 -12.40
C THR A 76 -3.13 13.10 -13.68
N SER A 77 -3.23 12.43 -14.83
CA SER A 77 -3.43 13.10 -16.10
C SER A 77 -4.85 13.63 -16.10
N TYR A 78 -4.95 14.89 -15.69
CA TYR A 78 -5.90 15.90 -16.15
C TYR A 78 -7.33 15.39 -16.37
N ASN A 79 -8.13 15.38 -15.30
CA ASN A 79 -9.58 15.55 -15.48
C ASN A 79 -9.78 16.96 -16.06
N TYR A 80 -9.95 17.06 -17.38
CA TYR A 80 -10.45 18.30 -17.98
C TYR A 80 -11.88 18.46 -17.46
N PRO A 81 -12.22 19.58 -16.79
CA PRO A 81 -13.62 19.88 -16.54
C PRO A 81 -14.26 20.13 -17.90
N THR A 82 -15.00 19.16 -18.42
CA THR A 82 -15.92 19.41 -19.54
C THR A 82 -17.12 20.18 -18.99
N THR A 83 -16.95 21.49 -18.84
CA THR A 83 -18.05 22.45 -18.83
C THR A 83 -17.83 23.42 -19.97
N CYS A 84 -18.72 23.35 -20.97
CA CYS A 84 -19.10 24.30 -22.04
C CYS A 84 -19.68 23.37 -23.14
N VAL A 85 -21.00 23.30 -23.40
CA VAL A 85 -21.97 24.35 -23.75
C VAL A 85 -23.33 24.04 -23.15
#